data_AF-A0A116MTJ6-F1
#
_entry.id   AF-A0A116MTJ6-F1
#
_cell.length_a   1.000
_cell.length_b   1.000
_cell.length_c   1.000
_cell.angle_alpha   90.00
_cell.angle_beta   90.00
_cell.angle_gamma   90.00
#
_symmetry.space_group_name_H-M   'P 1'
#
loop_
_entity.id
_entity.type
_entity.pdbx_description
1 polymer ?
#
loop_
_entity_poly.entity_id
_entity_poly.type
_entity_poly.pdbx_seq_one_letter_code
_entity_poly.pdbx_strand_id
1 'polypeptide(L)'
;MSDIKYDNSSVRHLTKEERKSTKRPLKDKCYKTIYVNKAYTLHRQGKTVLVALNFLMRMLLAMSIRGGVPFHIYIPHPSLKEEYRQRYISRGNNDRFIFEVMFIWYPALIPLYLLSKILPKWITVTQSGETLEDYYKRENFVRFSQKLRFIQHIS
;
A
#
# COMPACT_ATOMS: atom_id res chain seq x y z
N MET A 1 7.76 2.76 5.76
CA MET A 1 8.95 1.97 5.39
C MET A 1 9.38 2.35 3.98
N SER A 2 10.51 3.05 3.82
CA SER A 2 10.98 3.52 2.51
C SER A 2 12.48 3.30 2.27
N ASP A 3 13.09 2.28 2.86
CA ASP A 3 14.50 1.96 2.61
C ASP A 3 14.69 1.05 1.38
N ILE A 4 13.89 1.24 0.32
CA ILE A 4 14.15 0.56 -0.95
C ILE A 4 15.38 1.23 -1.55
N LYS A 5 16.55 0.64 -1.32
CA LYS A 5 17.82 1.14 -1.86
C LYS A 5 17.92 0.73 -3.33
N TYR A 6 17.90 1.73 -4.21
CA TYR A 6 18.25 1.55 -5.62
C TYR A 6 19.77 1.41 -5.75
N ASP A 7 20.22 0.57 -6.66
CA ASP A 7 21.61 0.59 -7.05
C ASP A 7 21.86 1.85 -7.91
N ASN A 8 22.71 2.73 -7.38
CA ASN A 8 23.07 3.98 -8.03
C ASN A 8 24.45 3.91 -8.69
N SER A 9 25.09 2.73 -8.73
CA SER A 9 26.43 2.53 -9.30
C SER A 9 26.57 3.11 -10.71
N SER A 10 25.57 2.89 -11.58
CA SER A 10 25.56 3.33 -12.98
C SER A 10 25.16 4.78 -13.22
N VAL A 11 24.61 5.48 -12.21
CA VAL A 11 24.04 6.83 -12.34
C VAL A 11 24.64 7.84 -11.36
N ARG A 12 25.84 7.55 -10.85
CA ARG A 12 26.56 8.43 -9.91
C ARG A 12 26.80 9.82 -10.50
N HIS A 13 26.99 9.89 -11.82
CA HIS A 13 27.21 11.13 -12.56
C HIS A 13 25.97 12.03 -12.66
N LEU A 14 24.76 11.49 -12.44
CA LEU A 14 23.50 12.25 -12.54
C LEU A 14 23.18 12.97 -11.22
N THR A 15 22.47 14.09 -11.32
CA THR A 15 21.89 14.82 -10.17
C THR A 15 20.73 14.04 -9.55
N LYS A 16 20.28 14.47 -8.36
CA LYS A 16 19.18 13.80 -7.64
C LYS A 16 17.88 13.77 -8.45
N GLU A 17 17.57 14.86 -9.16
CA GLU A 17 16.34 14.95 -9.96
C GLU A 17 16.43 14.09 -11.23
N GLU A 18 17.56 14.10 -11.93
CA GLU A 18 17.80 13.22 -13.09
C GLU A 18 17.74 11.73 -12.70
N ARG A 19 18.27 11.37 -11.52
CA ARG A 19 18.17 9.99 -11.02
C ARG A 19 16.71 9.55 -10.79
N LYS A 20 15.76 10.46 -10.55
CA LYS A 20 14.35 10.08 -10.40
C LYS A 20 13.72 9.67 -11.73
N SER A 21 14.21 10.19 -12.85
CA SER A 21 13.69 9.88 -14.19
C SER A 21 14.43 8.71 -14.87
N THR A 22 15.63 8.35 -14.40
CA THR A 22 16.37 7.18 -14.89
C THR A 22 15.90 5.87 -14.24
N LYS A 23 15.65 4.84 -15.06
CA LYS A 23 15.34 3.49 -14.58
C LYS A 23 16.57 2.92 -13.87
N ARG A 24 16.41 2.53 -12.60
CA ARG A 24 17.50 2.01 -11.77
C ARG A 24 17.16 0.61 -11.25
N PRO A 25 18.09 -0.34 -11.31
CA PRO A 25 17.88 -1.63 -10.69
C PRO A 25 17.81 -1.47 -9.17
N LEU A 26 17.06 -2.37 -8.54
CA LEU A 26 17.01 -2.45 -7.09
C LEU A 26 18.28 -3.12 -6.58
N LYS A 27 18.85 -2.60 -5.49
CA LYS A 27 20.10 -3.13 -4.92
C LYS A 27 19.95 -4.59 -4.50
N ASP A 28 18.80 -4.93 -3.92
CA ASP A 28 18.49 -6.29 -3.47
C ASP A 28 17.53 -7.00 -4.41
N LYS A 29 17.97 -8.08 -5.06
CA LYS A 29 17.11 -8.93 -5.92
C LYS A 29 15.92 -9.51 -5.14
N CYS A 30 16.09 -9.74 -3.84
CA CYS A 30 15.06 -10.27 -2.93
C CYS A 30 14.27 -9.18 -2.19
N TYR A 31 14.31 -7.91 -2.64
CA TYR A 31 13.71 -6.79 -1.91
C TYR A 31 12.24 -7.01 -1.54
N LYS A 32 11.45 -7.67 -2.40
CA LYS A 32 10.02 -7.93 -2.11
C LYS A 32 9.84 -8.81 -0.88
N THR A 33 10.66 -9.86 -0.75
CA THR A 33 10.63 -10.76 0.41
C THR A 33 11.12 -10.04 1.66
N ILE A 34 12.20 -9.25 1.55
CA ILE A 34 12.73 -8.45 2.66
C ILE A 34 11.67 -7.46 3.16
N TYR A 35 10.97 -6.78 2.25
CA TYR A 35 9.91 -5.83 2.58
C TYR A 35 8.76 -6.50 3.34
N VAL A 36 8.27 -7.64 2.83
CA VAL A 36 7.20 -8.43 3.46
C VAL A 36 7.63 -8.91 4.86
N ASN A 37 8.86 -9.40 5.00
CA ASN A 37 9.38 -9.85 6.30
C ASN A 37 9.44 -8.71 7.30
N LYS A 38 9.97 -7.56 6.92
CA LYS A 38 10.08 -6.40 7.82
C LYS A 38 8.70 -5.83 8.16
N ALA A 39 7.75 -5.84 7.21
CA ALA A 39 6.36 -5.50 7.48
C ALA A 39 5.73 -6.43 8.53
N TYR A 40 5.93 -7.74 8.39
CA TYR A 40 5.47 -8.72 9.36
C TYR A 40 6.11 -8.53 10.75
N THR A 41 7.42 -8.31 10.82
CA THR A 41 8.13 -8.06 12.08
C THR A 41 7.60 -6.80 12.79
N LEU A 42 7.37 -5.71 12.05
CA LEU A 42 6.80 -4.49 12.61
C LEU A 42 5.36 -4.71 13.12
N HIS A 43 4.55 -5.47 12.39
CA HIS A 43 3.22 -5.86 12.86
C HIS A 43 3.27 -6.65 14.16
N ARG A 44 4.18 -7.64 14.28
CA ARG A 44 4.41 -8.40 15.51
C ARG A 44 4.87 -7.54 16.70
N GLN A 45 5.49 -6.40 16.43
CA GLN A 45 5.83 -5.38 17.45
C GLN A 45 4.65 -4.46 17.81
N GLY A 46 3.43 -4.74 17.32
CA GLY A 46 2.23 -3.94 17.61
C GLY A 46 2.13 -2.65 16.79
N LYS A 47 2.94 -2.48 15.74
CA LYS A 47 2.91 -1.28 14.88
C LYS A 47 1.90 -1.45 13.76
N THR A 48 1.21 -0.36 13.40
CA THR A 48 0.46 -0.28 12.15
C THR A 48 1.42 -0.13 10.98
N VAL A 49 1.30 -1.00 9.98
CA VAL A 49 2.22 -1.03 8.83
C VAL A 49 1.46 -0.72 7.55
N LEU A 50 1.84 0.36 6.86
CA LEU A 50 1.41 0.60 5.49
C LEU A 50 2.31 -0.13 4.53
N VAL A 51 1.66 -0.87 3.65
CA VAL A 51 2.31 -1.57 2.55
C VAL A 51 1.69 -1.08 1.26
N ALA A 52 2.54 -0.78 0.28
CA ALA A 52 2.08 -0.40 -1.05
C ALA A 52 1.33 -1.58 -1.70
N LEU A 53 0.26 -1.26 -2.43
CA LEU A 53 -0.66 -2.25 -2.98
C LEU A 53 0.01 -3.22 -3.96
N ASN A 54 1.10 -2.82 -4.60
CA ASN A 54 1.89 -3.69 -5.48
C ASN A 54 2.55 -4.89 -4.76
N PHE A 55 2.57 -4.90 -3.43
CA PHE A 55 2.98 -6.05 -2.63
C PHE A 55 1.81 -6.93 -2.15
N LEU A 56 0.55 -6.56 -2.45
CA LEU A 56 -0.65 -7.20 -1.91
C LEU A 56 -0.59 -8.72 -2.05
N MET A 57 -0.40 -9.26 -3.25
CA MET A 57 -0.38 -10.71 -3.47
C MET A 57 0.70 -11.43 -2.67
N ARG A 58 1.89 -10.82 -2.53
CA ARG A 58 2.98 -11.40 -1.73
C ARG A 58 2.70 -11.31 -0.23
N MET A 59 2.08 -10.22 0.22
CA MET A 59 1.64 -10.08 1.60
C MET A 59 0.57 -11.12 1.92
N LEU A 60 -0.47 -11.26 1.10
CA LEU A 60 -1.53 -12.26 1.28
C LEU A 60 -0.94 -13.67 1.38
N LEU A 61 -0.07 -14.06 0.44
CA LEU A 61 0.58 -15.37 0.48
C LEU A 61 1.40 -15.57 1.77
N ALA A 62 2.24 -14.59 2.13
CA ALA A 62 3.07 -14.69 3.32
C ALA A 62 2.25 -14.73 4.61
N MET A 63 1.11 -14.04 4.66
CA MET A 63 0.23 -14.00 5.81
C MET A 63 -0.58 -15.29 5.94
N SER A 64 -1.01 -15.91 4.83
CA SER A 64 -1.65 -17.23 4.83
C SER A 64 -0.71 -18.31 5.37
N ILE A 65 0.56 -18.31 4.94
CA ILE A 65 1.57 -19.28 5.42
C ILE A 65 1.89 -19.07 6.91
N ARG A 66 1.80 -17.84 7.42
CA ARG A 66 2.22 -17.46 8.79
C ARG A 66 1.08 -17.33 9.80
N GLY A 67 -0.02 -18.04 9.57
CA GLY A 67 -1.11 -18.18 10.55
C GLY A 67 -2.15 -17.05 10.55
N GLY A 68 -2.36 -16.37 9.42
CA GLY A 68 -3.47 -15.43 9.26
C GLY A 68 -3.28 -14.13 10.03
N VAL A 69 -2.53 -13.19 9.46
CA VAL A 69 -2.40 -11.84 10.02
C VAL A 69 -3.62 -11.00 9.62
N PRO A 70 -4.23 -10.23 10.54
CA PRO A 70 -5.33 -9.34 10.17
C PRO A 70 -4.82 -8.21 9.27
N PHE A 71 -5.55 -7.93 8.20
CA PHE A 71 -5.28 -6.81 7.30
C PHE A 71 -6.57 -6.12 6.90
N HIS A 72 -6.39 -4.89 6.43
CA HIS A 72 -7.44 -4.08 5.84
C HIS A 72 -6.88 -3.36 4.63
N ILE A 73 -7.63 -3.34 3.54
CA ILE A 73 -7.24 -2.69 2.30
C ILE A 73 -7.97 -1.36 2.19
N TYR A 74 -7.23 -0.30 1.89
CA TYR A 74 -7.81 1.01 1.59
C TYR A 74 -7.58 1.31 0.12
N ILE A 75 -8.64 1.62 -0.61
CA ILE A 75 -8.58 2.00 -2.02
C ILE A 75 -9.33 3.31 -2.25
N PRO A 76 -8.88 4.18 -3.16
CA PRO A 76 -9.68 5.31 -3.62
C PRO A 76 -10.94 4.86 -4.35
N HIS A 77 -12.04 5.59 -4.17
CA HIS A 77 -13.22 5.40 -5.02
C HIS A 77 -12.88 5.70 -6.49
N PRO A 78 -13.28 4.85 -7.46
CA PRO A 78 -12.89 5.00 -8.88
C PRO A 78 -13.31 6.32 -9.54
N SER A 79 -14.33 7.01 -9.02
CA SER A 79 -14.73 8.33 -9.53
C SER A 79 -13.76 9.46 -9.16
N LEU A 80 -12.87 9.24 -8.19
CA LEU A 80 -11.98 10.27 -7.65
C LEU A 80 -10.66 10.40 -8.42
N LYS A 81 -10.61 9.90 -9.66
CA LYS A 81 -9.38 9.87 -10.47
C LYS A 81 -8.74 11.25 -10.59
N GLU A 82 -9.55 12.27 -10.90
CA GLU A 82 -9.02 13.63 -11.09
C GLU A 82 -8.58 14.25 -9.77
N GLU A 83 -9.32 14.04 -8.68
CA GLU A 83 -8.91 14.50 -7.35
C GLU A 83 -7.55 13.91 -6.95
N TYR A 84 -7.35 12.60 -7.16
CA TYR A 84 -6.08 11.96 -6.88
C TYR A 84 -4.96 12.47 -7.80
N ARG A 85 -5.26 12.75 -9.08
CA ARG A 85 -4.31 13.40 -10.00
C ARG A 85 -3.84 14.75 -9.43
N GLN A 86 -4.75 15.60 -8.98
CA GLN A 86 -4.43 16.90 -8.37
C GLN A 86 -3.64 16.76 -7.05
N ARG A 87 -3.95 15.74 -6.24
CA ARG A 87 -3.16 15.40 -5.04
C ARG A 87 -1.73 14.98 -5.38
N TYR A 88 -1.49 14.28 -6.49
CA TYR A 88 -0.12 13.94 -6.90
C TYR A 88 0.65 15.16 -7.40
N ILE A 89 -0.02 16.05 -8.16
CA ILE A 89 0.56 17.32 -8.64
C ILE A 89 0.95 18.22 -7.47
N SER A 90 0.03 18.45 -6.53
CA SER A 90 0.27 19.30 -5.35
C SER A 90 1.39 18.79 -4.44
N ARG A 91 1.65 17.47 -4.45
CA ARG A 91 2.79 16.84 -3.74
C ARG A 91 4.12 16.90 -4.50
N GLY A 92 4.16 17.57 -5.66
CA GLY A 92 5.38 17.72 -6.47
C GLY A 92 5.85 16.42 -7.12
N ASN A 93 4.94 15.48 -7.40
CA ASN A 93 5.30 14.28 -8.17
C ASN A 93 5.51 14.63 -9.65
N ASN A 94 6.44 13.96 -10.31
CA ASN A 94 6.71 14.18 -11.73
C ASN A 94 5.61 13.56 -12.62
N ASP A 95 5.50 14.06 -13.85
CA ASP A 95 4.47 13.65 -14.81
C ASP A 95 4.52 12.16 -15.14
N ARG A 96 5.74 11.57 -15.22
CA ARG A 96 5.91 10.15 -15.45
C ARG A 96 5.27 9.30 -14.35
N PHE A 97 5.49 9.67 -13.09
CA PHE A 97 4.90 9.00 -11.94
C PHE A 97 3.38 9.15 -11.95
N ILE A 98 2.88 10.36 -12.21
CA ILE A 98 1.45 10.62 -12.30
C ILE A 98 0.82 9.78 -13.40
N PHE A 99 1.45 9.69 -14.57
CA PHE A 99 1.01 8.84 -15.67
C PHE A 99 0.94 7.36 -15.27
N GLU A 100 2.03 6.81 -14.72
CA GLU A 100 2.06 5.40 -14.28
C GLU A 100 0.94 5.11 -13.26
N VAL A 101 0.73 5.99 -12.28
CA VAL A 101 -0.32 5.80 -11.28
C VAL A 101 -1.72 5.91 -11.90
N MET A 102 -1.97 6.91 -12.74
CA MET A 102 -3.30 7.16 -13.32
C MET A 102 -3.71 6.14 -14.39
N PHE A 103 -2.77 5.64 -15.18
CA PHE A 103 -3.07 4.78 -16.33
C PHE A 103 -2.84 3.29 -16.06
N ILE A 104 -1.95 2.93 -15.14
CA ILE A 104 -1.63 1.52 -14.85
C ILE A 104 -2.25 1.11 -13.52
N TRP A 105 -1.95 1.86 -12.46
CA TRP A 105 -2.34 1.46 -11.11
C TRP A 105 -3.81 1.72 -10.82
N TYR A 106 -4.37 2.85 -11.25
CA TYR A 106 -5.75 3.22 -10.95
C TYR A 106 -6.78 2.26 -11.58
N PRO A 107 -6.65 1.83 -12.86
CA PRO A 107 -7.55 0.80 -13.41
C PRO A 107 -7.43 -0.55 -12.71
N ALA A 108 -6.24 -0.91 -12.22
CA ALA A 108 -6.01 -2.15 -11.47
C ALA A 108 -6.77 -2.18 -10.12
N LEU A 109 -7.36 -1.06 -9.67
CA LEU A 109 -8.20 -0.99 -8.48
C LEU A 109 -9.64 -1.41 -8.73
N ILE A 110 -10.12 -1.46 -9.97
CA ILE A 110 -11.51 -1.81 -10.29
C ILE A 110 -11.91 -3.17 -9.70
N PRO A 111 -11.10 -4.25 -9.82
CA PRO A 111 -11.43 -5.52 -9.18
C PRO A 111 -11.54 -5.42 -7.66
N LEU A 112 -10.68 -4.61 -7.01
CA LEU A 112 -10.74 -4.39 -5.57
C LEU A 112 -11.98 -3.57 -5.16
N TYR A 113 -12.39 -2.62 -6.00
CA TYR A 113 -13.64 -1.87 -5.80
C TYR A 113 -14.86 -2.78 -5.88
N LEU A 114 -14.93 -3.66 -6.88
CA LEU A 114 -16.01 -4.65 -6.98
C LEU A 114 -15.98 -5.60 -5.77
N LEU A 115 -14.79 -6.09 -5.41
CA LEU A 115 -14.61 -6.95 -4.24
C LEU A 115 -15.03 -6.27 -2.93
N SER A 116 -14.86 -4.94 -2.80
CA SER A 116 -15.29 -4.20 -1.62
C SER A 116 -16.80 -4.26 -1.38
N LYS A 117 -17.61 -4.44 -2.44
CA LYS A 117 -19.07 -4.60 -2.32
C LYS A 117 -19.44 -5.96 -1.75
N ILE A 118 -18.60 -6.97 -1.99
CA ILE A 118 -18.78 -8.34 -1.51
C ILE A 118 -18.18 -8.52 -0.10
N LEU A 119 -17.02 -7.88 0.15
CA LEU A 119 -16.23 -8.00 1.38
C LEU A 119 -15.99 -6.64 2.06
N PRO A 120 -17.05 -5.91 2.47
CA PRO A 120 -16.93 -4.54 3.00
C PRO A 120 -16.17 -4.46 4.34
N LYS A 121 -16.04 -5.58 5.06
CA LYS A 121 -15.28 -5.66 6.31
C LYS A 121 -13.75 -5.66 6.09
N TRP A 122 -13.28 -5.94 4.88
CA TRP A 122 -11.85 -6.11 4.57
C TRP A 122 -11.30 -4.99 3.69
N ILE A 123 -12.18 -4.24 3.03
CA ILE A 123 -11.80 -3.22 2.06
C ILE A 123 -12.64 -1.96 2.32
N THR A 124 -11.97 -0.85 2.60
CA THR A 124 -12.57 0.48 2.67
C THR A 124 -12.31 1.23 1.39
N VAL A 125 -13.37 1.80 0.83
CA VAL A 125 -13.31 2.70 -0.32
C VAL A 125 -13.37 4.14 0.19
N THR A 126 -12.27 4.88 0.03
CA THR A 126 -12.16 6.26 0.50
C THR A 126 -12.96 7.20 -0.40
N GLN A 127 -13.62 8.18 0.22
CA GLN A 127 -14.44 9.20 -0.42
C GLN A 127 -13.63 10.45 -0.76
N SER A 128 -14.30 11.39 -1.44
CA SER A 128 -13.70 12.69 -1.77
C SER A 128 -13.25 13.42 -0.50
N GLY A 129 -12.09 14.05 -0.56
CA GLY A 129 -11.49 14.75 0.59
C GLY A 129 -10.80 13.84 1.61
N GLU A 130 -11.08 12.54 1.62
CA GLU A 130 -10.49 11.62 2.60
C GLU A 130 -9.09 11.16 2.19
N THR A 131 -8.25 10.93 3.17
CA THR A 131 -6.88 10.43 3.07
C THR A 131 -6.72 9.20 3.94
N LEU A 132 -5.63 8.45 3.77
CA LEU A 132 -5.34 7.33 4.67
C LEU A 132 -5.22 7.78 6.14
N GLU A 133 -4.77 9.01 6.37
CA GLU A 133 -4.56 9.58 7.71
C GLU A 133 -5.87 9.72 8.50
N ASP A 134 -6.98 9.95 7.81
CA ASP A 134 -8.32 10.02 8.43
C ASP A 134 -8.73 8.68 9.06
N TYR A 135 -8.23 7.58 8.49
CA TYR A 135 -8.47 6.22 8.97
C TYR A 135 -7.45 5.75 10.01
N TYR A 136 -6.40 6.53 10.24
CA TYR A 136 -5.30 6.22 11.16
C TYR A 136 -5.62 6.46 12.62
N LYS A 137 -6.70 7.19 12.94
CA LYS A 137 -7.10 7.40 14.33
C LYS A 137 -7.36 6.03 14.98
N ARG A 138 -6.56 5.74 16.01
CA ARG A 138 -6.34 4.46 16.74
C ARG A 138 -7.58 3.60 17.04
N GLU A 139 -8.77 4.17 17.00
CA GLU A 139 -10.01 3.55 17.45
C GLU A 139 -10.58 2.49 16.49
N ASN A 140 -10.40 2.64 15.17
CA ASN A 140 -11.04 1.72 14.21
C ASN A 140 -10.33 0.35 14.10
N PHE A 141 -9.01 0.30 14.28
CA PHE A 141 -8.26 -0.96 14.16
C PHE A 141 -8.36 -1.84 15.42
N VAL A 142 -8.40 -1.21 16.61
CA VAL A 142 -8.62 -1.92 17.88
C VAL A 142 -9.99 -2.59 17.88
N ARG A 143 -11.03 -1.89 17.42
CA ARG A 143 -12.39 -2.43 17.32
C ARG A 143 -12.48 -3.62 16.34
N PHE A 144 -11.77 -3.56 15.20
CA PHE A 144 -11.71 -4.66 14.23
C PHE A 144 -11.01 -5.91 14.79
N SER A 145 -9.84 -5.73 15.43
CA SER A 145 -9.11 -6.83 16.06
C SER A 145 -9.86 -7.49 17.22
N GLN A 146 -10.60 -6.71 18.02
CA GLN A 146 -11.44 -7.24 19.10
C GLN A 146 -12.63 -8.03 18.55
N LYS A 147 -13.25 -7.57 17.46
CA LYS A 147 -14.38 -8.26 16.82
C LYS A 147 -13.99 -9.60 16.17
N LEU A 148 -12.77 -9.71 15.64
CA LEU A 148 -12.20 -10.96 15.11
C LEU A 148 -11.87 -11.97 16.22
N ARG A 149 -11.32 -11.52 17.36
CA ARG A 149 -11.08 -12.40 18.52
C ARG A 149 -12.36 -12.96 19.12
N PHE A 150 -13.44 -12.18 19.10
CA PHE A 150 -14.74 -12.63 19.60
C PHE A 150 -15.33 -13.78 18.77
N ILE A 151 -15.12 -13.77 17.45
CA ILE A 151 -15.62 -14.81 16.55
C ILE A 151 -14.79 -16.10 16.67
N GLN A 152 -13.48 -16.00 16.94
CA GLN A 152 -12.63 -17.18 17.17
C GLN A 152 -12.88 -17.89 18.50
N HIS A 153 -13.51 -17.22 19.49
CA HIS A 153 -13.87 -17.81 20.77
C HIS A 153 -15.29 -18.41 20.81
N ILE A 154 -16.10 -18.21 19.76
CA ILE A 154 -17.49 -18.69 19.68
C ILE A 154 -17.63 -19.88 18.70
N SER A 155 -16.55 -20.27 18.01
CA SER A 155 -16.50 -21.47 17.18
C SER A 155 -15.96 -22.68 17.93
#